data_AF-A0A4Q3C333-F1
#
_entry.id   AF-A0A4Q3C333-F1
#
_cell.length_a   1.000
_cell.length_b   1.000
_cell.length_c   1.000
_cell.angle_alpha   90.00
_cell.angle_beta   90.00
_cell.angle_gamma   90.00
#
_symmetry.space_group_name_H-M   'P 1'
#
loop_
_entity.id
_entity.type
_entity.pdbx_description
1 polymer ?
#
loop_
_entity_poly.entity_id
_entity_poly.type
_entity_poly.pdbx_seq_one_letter_code
_entity_poly.pdbx_strand_id
1 'polypeptide(L)'
;MASGYSETPLAKKLSLRDGQRVWFDNMPESVADEIGDYALDLTFVDPAQGIDAAHVFVTERADLETKLMTLRKQIAPDGQVWV
;
A
#
# COMPACT_ATOMS: atom_id res chain seq x y z
N MET A 1 -12.44 0.09 21.50
CA MET A 1 -11.66 -1.17 21.59
C MET A 1 -10.40 -0.94 20.78
N ALA A 2 -9.31 -0.54 21.45
CA ALA A 2 -8.03 -0.27 20.79
C ALA A 2 -7.36 -1.62 20.54
N SER A 3 -7.37 -2.08 19.28
CA SER A 3 -6.62 -3.28 18.90
C SER A 3 -5.14 -2.93 19.00
N GLY A 4 -4.46 -3.55 19.96
CA GLY A 4 -3.04 -3.35 20.17
C GLY A 4 -2.27 -3.80 18.94
N TYR A 5 -1.78 -2.85 18.15
CA TYR A 5 -0.77 -3.13 17.15
C TYR A 5 0.52 -2.44 17.58
N SER A 6 1.56 -3.27 17.68
CA SER A 6 2.91 -3.03 18.17
C SER A 6 3.38 -1.58 18.01
N GLU A 7 4.12 -1.08 19.00
CA GLU A 7 4.74 0.26 19.13
C GLU A 7 5.51 0.78 17.88
N THR A 8 5.69 -0.07 16.87
CA THR A 8 6.23 0.28 15.56
C THR A 8 5.12 0.86 14.66
N PRO A 9 5.32 2.06 14.06
CA PRO A 9 4.37 2.68 13.15
C PRO A 9 3.95 1.73 12.02
N LEU A 10 2.66 1.70 11.67
CA LEU A 10 2.15 0.84 10.60
C LEU A 10 2.88 1.06 9.28
N ALA A 11 3.19 2.32 8.95
CA ALA A 11 3.97 2.65 7.76
C ALA A 11 5.31 1.91 7.69
N LYS A 12 6.00 1.74 8.82
CA LYS A 12 7.26 1.00 8.91
C LYS A 12 7.06 -0.51 8.78
N LYS A 13 5.95 -1.05 9.30
CA LYS A 13 5.56 -2.48 9.12
C LYS A 13 5.26 -2.79 7.65
N LEU A 14 4.61 -1.85 6.98
CA LEU A 14 4.30 -1.90 5.54
C LEU A 14 5.52 -1.62 4.65
N SER A 15 6.70 -1.40 5.25
CA SER A 15 7.95 -1.10 4.55
C SER A 15 7.85 0.14 3.64
N LEU A 16 6.97 1.09 4.00
CA LEU A 16 6.83 2.38 3.32
C LEU A 16 8.02 3.29 3.67
N ARG A 17 8.45 4.09 2.69
CA ARG A 17 9.59 5.00 2.79
C ARG A 17 9.29 6.31 2.07
N ASP A 18 9.94 7.38 2.48
CA ASP A 18 9.86 8.67 1.80
C ASP A 18 10.29 8.60 0.33
N GLY A 19 9.60 9.35 -0.52
CA GLY A 19 9.80 9.41 -1.96
C GLY A 19 9.27 8.20 -2.74
N GLN A 20 8.58 7.26 -2.09
CA GLN A 20 8.03 6.09 -2.78
C GLN A 20 6.75 6.43 -3.54
N ARG A 21 6.61 5.81 -4.73
CA ARG A 21 5.36 5.83 -5.46
C ARG A 21 4.48 4.70 -4.97
N VAL A 22 3.38 5.06 -4.32
CA VAL A 22 2.46 4.12 -3.70
C VAL A 22 1.13 4.11 -4.42
N TRP A 23 0.50 2.95 -4.44
CA TRP A 23 -0.88 2.81 -4.85
C TRP A 23 -1.64 1.98 -3.83
N PHE A 24 -2.78 2.49 -3.39
CA PHE A 24 -3.65 1.82 -2.43
C PHE A 24 -5.03 1.61 -3.02
N ASP A 25 -5.55 0.40 -2.90
CA ASP A 25 -6.87 0.02 -3.37
C ASP A 25 -7.76 -0.29 -2.19
N ASN A 26 -8.88 0.44 -2.10
CA ASN A 26 -9.89 0.25 -1.06
C ASN A 26 -9.34 0.35 0.39
N MET A 27 -8.32 1.19 0.58
CA MET A 27 -7.69 1.41 1.88
C MET A 27 -8.69 2.01 2.88
N PRO A 28 -8.85 1.42 4.08
CA PRO A 28 -9.68 1.99 5.13
C PRO A 28 -9.13 3.34 5.61
N GLU A 29 -10.01 4.30 5.90
CA GLU A 29 -9.62 5.62 6.40
C GLU A 29 -8.74 5.56 7.65
N SER A 30 -9.00 4.61 8.56
CA SER A 30 -8.19 4.41 9.76
C SER A 30 -6.74 4.02 9.45
N VAL A 31 -6.50 3.29 8.35
CA VAL A 31 -5.15 2.92 7.92
C VAL A 31 -4.46 4.11 7.25
N ALA A 32 -5.19 4.87 6.43
CA ALA A 32 -4.67 6.08 5.80
C ALA A 32 -4.26 7.13 6.83
N ASP A 33 -5.07 7.33 7.87
CA ASP A 33 -4.80 8.25 8.99
C ASP A 33 -3.54 7.83 9.76
N GLU A 34 -3.37 6.54 10.08
CA GLU A 34 -2.20 6.02 10.78
C GLU A 34 -0.91 6.13 9.94
N ILE A 35 -0.99 5.97 8.61
CA ILE A 35 0.14 6.21 7.71
C ILE A 35 0.46 7.72 7.64
N GLY A 36 -0.57 8.57 7.59
CA GLY A 36 -0.43 10.03 7.56
C GLY A 36 0.23 10.60 8.81
N ASP A 37 -0.01 10.01 9.98
CA ASP A 37 0.64 10.40 11.25
C ASP A 37 2.17 10.27 11.19
N TYR A 38 2.68 9.34 10.37
CA TYR A 38 4.12 9.14 10.20
C TYR A 38 4.79 10.17 9.27
N ALA A 39 4.02 11.12 8.70
CA ALA A 39 4.49 12.22 7.86
C ALA A 39 5.45 11.79 6.72
N LEU A 40 5.22 10.62 6.15
CA LEU A 40 6.00 10.15 5.00
C LEU A 40 5.66 10.93 3.74
N ASP A 41 6.68 11.25 2.96
CA ASP A 41 6.52 11.77 1.61
C ASP A 41 6.17 10.63 0.65
N LEU A 42 4.88 10.29 0.56
CA LEU A 42 4.38 9.26 -0.34
C LEU A 42 3.77 9.90 -1.58
N THR A 43 4.18 9.43 -2.75
CA THR A 43 3.58 9.87 -4.01
C THR A 43 2.50 8.89 -4.42
N PHE A 44 1.24 9.29 -4.28
CA PHE A 44 0.11 8.48 -4.72
C PHE A 44 -0.01 8.57 -6.24
N VAL A 45 0.25 7.47 -6.93
CA VAL A 45 0.16 7.40 -8.40
C VAL A 45 -0.72 6.25 -8.85
N ASP A 46 -1.23 6.37 -10.07
CA ASP A 46 -1.89 5.26 -10.74
C ASP A 46 -0.87 4.16 -11.09
N PRO A 47 -1.21 2.87 -10.95
CA PRO A 47 -0.32 1.77 -11.34
C PRO A 47 0.19 1.92 -12.78
N ALA A 48 -0.56 2.51 -13.71
CA ALA A 48 -0.10 2.74 -15.08
C ALA A 48 1.16 3.61 -15.21
N GLN A 49 1.50 4.41 -14.18
CA GLN A 49 2.70 5.24 -14.15
C GLN A 49 3.94 4.52 -13.58
N GLY A 50 3.75 3.29 -13.10
CA GLY A 50 4.75 2.53 -12.39
C GLY A 50 4.84 2.90 -10.92
N ILE A 51 4.79 1.88 -10.07
CA ILE A 51 4.71 2.01 -8.60
C ILE A 51 5.81 1.20 -7.92
N ASP A 52 6.22 1.65 -6.75
CA ASP A 52 7.23 0.98 -5.93
C ASP A 52 6.55 0.15 -4.83
N ALA A 53 5.37 0.56 -4.35
CA ALA A 53 4.57 -0.22 -3.41
C ALA A 53 3.07 -0.21 -3.76
N ALA A 54 2.44 -1.38 -3.71
CA ALA A 54 1.00 -1.54 -3.88
C ALA A 54 0.39 -2.12 -2.60
N HIS A 55 -0.74 -1.59 -2.13
CA HIS A 55 -1.55 -2.23 -1.09
C HIS A 55 -2.97 -2.45 -1.60
N VAL A 56 -3.43 -3.70 -1.53
CA VAL A 56 -4.69 -4.12 -2.12
C VAL A 56 -5.60 -4.65 -1.03
N PHE A 57 -6.60 -3.88 -0.62
CA PHE A 57 -7.54 -4.26 0.44
C PHE A 57 -8.84 -4.80 -0.16
N VAL A 58 -8.80 -6.05 -0.63
CA VAL A 58 -9.95 -6.72 -1.24
C VAL A 58 -10.40 -7.92 -0.41
N THR A 59 -11.71 -8.13 -0.34
CA THR A 59 -12.31 -9.28 0.33
C THR A 59 -12.50 -10.47 -0.61
N GLU A 60 -12.51 -10.23 -1.93
CA GLU A 60 -12.75 -11.22 -2.96
C GLU A 60 -11.48 -11.63 -3.69
N ARG A 61 -11.26 -12.94 -3.82
CA ARG A 61 -10.09 -13.49 -4.51
C ARG A 61 -10.04 -13.13 -6.00
N ALA A 62 -11.20 -13.01 -6.66
CA ALA A 62 -11.27 -12.70 -8.09
C ALA A 62 -10.79 -11.28 -8.40
N ASP A 63 -11.19 -10.30 -7.58
CA ASP A 63 -10.68 -8.93 -7.63
C ASP A 63 -9.19 -8.87 -7.37
N LEU A 64 -8.71 -9.63 -6.37
CA LEU A 64 -7.29 -9.70 -6.07
C LEU A 64 -6.48 -10.18 -7.28
N GLU A 65 -6.91 -11.29 -7.90
CA GLU A 65 -6.21 -11.88 -9.05
C GLU A 65 -6.14 -10.90 -10.23
N THR A 66 -7.23 -10.19 -10.52
CA THR A 66 -7.31 -9.18 -11.58
C THR A 66 -6.35 -8.01 -11.32
N LYS A 67 -6.33 -7.50 -10.09
CA LYS A 67 -5.43 -6.41 -9.68
C LYS A 67 -3.98 -6.86 -9.72
N LEU A 68 -3.65 -8.02 -9.17
CA LEU A 68 -2.30 -8.60 -9.19
C LEU A 68 -1.77 -8.79 -10.61
N MET A 69 -2.60 -9.25 -11.56
CA MET A 69 -2.18 -9.35 -12.96
C MET A 69 -1.78 -8.01 -13.58
N THR A 70 -2.45 -6.92 -13.17
CA THR A 70 -2.15 -5.57 -13.62
C THR A 70 -0.91 -5.03 -12.93
N LEU A 71 -0.86 -5.13 -11.60
CA LEU A 71 0.25 -4.65 -10.76
C LEU A 71 1.55 -5.34 -11.14
N ARG A 72 1.54 -6.64 -11.43
CA ARG A 72 2.74 -7.39 -11.83
C ARG A 72 3.41 -6.83 -13.10
N LYS A 73 2.67 -6.14 -13.97
CA LYS A 73 3.23 -5.51 -15.19
C LYS A 73 3.75 -4.09 -14.94
N GLN A 74 3.33 -3.48 -13.84
CA GLN A 74 3.52 -2.07 -13.54
C GLN A 74 4.44 -1.81 -12.34
N ILE A 75 4.53 -2.76 -11.42
CA ILE A 75 5.36 -2.63 -10.24
C ILE A 75 6.85 -2.67 -10.60
N ALA A 76 7.64 -1.88 -9.88
CA ALA A 76 9.08 -1.91 -9.96
C ALA A 76 9.62 -3.34 -9.67
N PRO A 77 10.76 -3.74 -10.26
CA PRO A 77 11.36 -5.06 -10.03
C PRO A 77 11.69 -5.34 -8.56
N ASP A 78 12.00 -4.29 -7.81
CA ASP A 78 12.26 -4.27 -6.36
C ASP A 78 11.06 -3.79 -5.55
N GLY A 79 9.90 -3.64 -6.19
CA GLY A 79 8.68 -3.18 -5.55
C GLY A 79 7.97 -4.28 -4.77
N GLN A 80 7.07 -3.85 -3.88
CA GLN A 80 6.35 -4.71 -2.94
C GLN A 80 4.83 -4.61 -3.12
N VAL A 81 4.14 -5.76 -3.11
CA VAL A 81 2.66 -5.82 -3.10
C VAL A 81 2.19 -6.40 -1.77
N TRP A 82 1.34 -5.66 -1.08
CA TRP A 82 0.63 -6.07 0.12
C TRP A 82 -0.84 -6.34 -0.21
N VAL A 83 -1.38 -7.42 0.37
CA VAL A 83 -2.75 -7.90 0.19
C VAL A 83 -3.36 -8.25 1.54
#